data_AF-A0A370X1C8-F1
#
_entry.id   AF-A0A370X1C8-F1
#
_cell.length_a   1.000
_cell.length_b   1.000
_cell.length_c   1.000
_cell.angle_alpha   90.00
_cell.angle_beta   90.00
_cell.angle_gamma   90.00
#
_symmetry.space_group_name_H-M   'P 1'
#
loop_
_entity.id
_entity.type
_entity.pdbx_description
1 polymer ?
#
loop_
_entity_poly.entity_id
_entity_poly.type
_entity_poly.pdbx_seq_one_letter_code
_entity_poly.pdbx_strand_id
1 'polypeptide(L)'
;MPVPKKTPKSIYRPEILVVVGLLRGMREATGLNQTAFATKLGRSQAYVSQAERGAVRLDALQLRDWCLACKTDLVTFAQQIEDALSSHTGNRKRR
;
A
#
# COMPACT_ATOMS: atom_id res chain seq x y z
N MET A 1 -6.85 16.27 34.58
CA MET A 1 -7.09 16.27 33.11
C MET A 1 -5.75 16.15 32.41
N PRO A 2 -5.45 15.05 31.70
CA PRO A 2 -4.19 14.94 30.99
C PRO A 2 -4.16 15.89 29.79
N VAL A 3 -3.07 16.64 29.69
CA VAL A 3 -2.79 17.66 28.67
C VAL A 3 -2.57 16.98 27.30
N PRO A 4 -3.13 17.50 26.18
CA PRO A 4 -2.92 16.90 24.87
C PRO A 4 -1.44 17.02 24.46
N LYS A 5 -0.76 15.88 24.27
CA LYS A 5 0.59 15.82 23.72
C LYS A 5 0.55 16.31 22.27
N LYS A 6 1.30 17.40 22.00
CA LYS A 6 1.54 18.00 20.69
C LYS A 6 2.07 16.94 19.72
N THR A 7 1.22 16.40 18.85
CA THR A 7 1.65 15.46 17.80
C THR A 7 2.41 16.23 16.72
N PRO A 8 3.66 15.85 16.40
CA PRO A 8 4.34 16.44 15.26
C PRO A 8 3.52 16.19 14.01
N LYS A 9 3.42 17.21 13.13
CA LYS A 9 2.77 17.13 11.81
C LYS A 9 3.58 16.19 10.89
N SER A 10 3.62 14.90 11.19
CA SER A 10 4.06 13.89 10.23
C SER A 10 2.85 13.54 9.36
N ILE A 11 2.52 14.44 8.44
CA ILE A 11 1.49 14.21 7.40
C ILE A 11 1.89 12.98 6.54
N TYR A 12 3.15 12.58 6.57
CA TYR A 12 3.66 11.37 5.93
C TYR A 12 4.03 10.32 6.98
N ARG A 13 3.34 9.18 6.95
CA ARG A 13 3.68 7.98 7.72
C ARG A 13 4.63 7.14 6.84
N PRO A 14 5.87 6.84 7.26
CA PRO A 14 6.81 6.07 6.43
C PRO A 14 6.24 4.70 6.03
N GLU A 15 5.31 4.17 6.82
CA GLU A 15 4.56 2.95 6.55
C GLU A 15 3.77 3.02 5.22
N ILE A 16 3.37 4.21 4.78
CA ILE A 16 2.68 4.41 3.49
C ILE A 16 3.56 3.97 2.33
N LEU A 17 4.87 4.25 2.37
CA LEU A 17 5.80 3.85 1.32
C LEU A 17 5.92 2.33 1.24
N VAL A 18 5.87 1.64 2.39
CA VAL A 18 5.89 0.18 2.46
C VAL A 18 4.65 -0.40 1.79
N VAL A 19 3.46 0.08 2.18
CA VAL A 19 2.18 -0.39 1.61
C VAL A 19 2.12 -0.14 0.10
N VAL A 20 2.53 1.04 -0.35
CA VAL A 20 2.54 1.41 -1.77
C VAL A 20 3.55 0.56 -2.56
N GLY A 21 4.71 0.25 -1.97
CA GLY A 21 5.67 -0.68 -2.54
C GLY A 21 5.10 -2.09 -2.71
N LEU A 22 4.36 -2.58 -1.71
CA LEU A 22 3.67 -3.88 -1.78
C LEU A 22 2.57 -3.88 -2.86
N LEU A 23 1.77 -2.82 -2.98
CA LEU A 23 0.75 -2.69 -4.03
C LEU A 23 1.35 -2.79 -5.44
N ARG A 24 2.46 -2.07 -5.65
CA ARG A 24 3.21 -2.12 -6.90
C ARG A 24 3.80 -3.51 -7.15
N GLY A 25 4.40 -4.12 -6.14
CA GLY A 25 4.97 -5.48 -6.23
C GLY A 25 3.92 -6.52 -6.61
N MET A 26 2.72 -6.44 -6.03
CA MET A 26 1.60 -7.31 -6.42
C MET A 26 1.23 -7.15 -7.88
N ARG A 27 1.13 -5.90 -8.37
CA ARG A 27 0.86 -5.68 -9.81
C ARG A 27 1.97 -6.28 -10.65
N GLU A 28 3.22 -6.00 -10.34
CA GLU A 28 4.37 -6.49 -11.13
C GLU A 28 4.43 -8.02 -11.16
N ALA A 29 4.07 -8.71 -10.07
CA ALA A 29 3.97 -10.17 -10.03
C ALA A 29 2.93 -10.75 -10.99
N THR A 30 1.92 -9.98 -11.41
CA THR A 30 0.96 -10.40 -12.45
C THR A 30 1.51 -10.28 -13.87
N GLY A 31 2.66 -9.63 -14.07
CA GLY A 31 3.21 -9.29 -15.38
C GLY A 31 2.48 -8.16 -16.10
N LEU A 32 1.46 -7.55 -15.49
CA LEU A 32 0.68 -6.48 -16.10
C LEU A 32 1.37 -5.12 -15.90
N ASN A 33 1.45 -4.32 -16.96
CA ASN A 33 1.80 -2.91 -16.84
C ASN A 33 0.64 -2.10 -16.22
N GLN A 34 0.88 -0.84 -15.83
CA GLN A 34 -0.13 0.00 -15.17
C GLN A 34 -1.40 0.18 -16.01
N THR A 35 -1.28 0.29 -17.34
CA THR A 35 -2.42 0.46 -18.24
C THR A 35 -3.27 -0.82 -18.31
N ALA A 36 -2.65 -1.98 -18.50
CA ALA A 36 -3.36 -3.25 -18.56
C ALA A 36 -4.02 -3.59 -17.21
N PHE A 37 -3.34 -3.28 -16.11
CA PHE A 37 -3.89 -3.45 -14.78
C PHE A 37 -5.06 -2.49 -14.49
N ALA A 38 -4.95 -1.24 -14.93
CA ALA A 38 -6.04 -0.26 -14.87
C ALA A 38 -7.28 -0.74 -15.64
N THR A 39 -7.10 -1.26 -16.86
CA THR A 39 -8.19 -1.86 -17.64
C THR A 39 -8.85 -3.01 -16.89
N LYS A 40 -8.06 -3.88 -16.25
CA LYS A 40 -8.57 -5.00 -15.45
C LYS A 40 -9.38 -4.55 -14.24
N LEU A 41 -8.99 -3.43 -13.62
CA LEU A 41 -9.70 -2.81 -12.49
C LEU A 41 -10.90 -1.95 -12.91
N GLY A 42 -11.11 -1.71 -14.22
CA GLY A 42 -12.12 -0.75 -14.69
C GLY A 42 -11.80 0.69 -14.27
N ARG A 43 -10.52 1.04 -14.12
CA ARG A 43 -10.03 2.35 -13.69
C ARG A 43 -9.07 2.94 -14.75
N SER A 44 -8.66 4.20 -14.56
CA SER A 44 -7.68 4.84 -15.44
C SER A 44 -6.25 4.47 -15.05
N GLN A 45 -5.32 4.49 -16.02
CA GLN A 45 -3.88 4.32 -15.73
C GLN A 45 -3.37 5.37 -14.73
N ALA A 46 -3.89 6.60 -14.80
CA ALA A 46 -3.57 7.67 -13.86
C ALA A 46 -3.96 7.32 -12.42
N TYR A 47 -5.10 6.65 -12.21
CA TYR A 47 -5.52 6.17 -10.89
C TYR A 47 -4.54 5.15 -10.33
N VAL A 48 -4.15 4.15 -11.13
CA VAL A 48 -3.15 3.13 -10.73
C VAL A 48 -1.82 3.79 -10.39
N SER A 49 -1.33 4.71 -11.22
CA SER A 49 -0.10 5.45 -10.96
C SER A 49 -0.17 6.31 -9.69
N GLN A 50 -1.32 6.92 -9.39
CA GLN A 50 -1.50 7.72 -8.18
C GLN A 50 -1.57 6.85 -6.92
N ALA A 51 -2.23 5.70 -6.99
CA ALA A 51 -2.25 4.71 -5.92
C ALA A 51 -0.84 4.16 -5.64
N GLU A 52 -0.10 3.80 -6.70
CA GLU A 52 1.30 3.33 -6.62
C GLU A 52 2.33 4.40 -6.21
N ARG A 53 1.90 5.65 -6.04
CA ARG A 53 2.73 6.72 -5.46
C ARG A 53 2.23 7.17 -4.08
N GLY A 54 1.13 6.58 -3.59
CA GLY A 54 0.47 7.01 -2.36
C GLY A 54 -0.19 8.39 -2.45
N ALA A 55 -0.40 8.91 -3.65
CA ALA A 55 -1.09 10.19 -3.88
C ALA A 55 -2.61 10.05 -3.68
N VAL A 56 -3.15 8.87 -3.97
CA VAL A 56 -4.54 8.50 -3.67
C VAL A 56 -4.53 7.39 -2.62
N ARG A 57 -5.31 7.56 -1.56
CA ARG A 57 -5.52 6.52 -0.56
C ARG A 57 -6.61 5.57 -1.03
N LEU A 58 -6.28 4.28 -1.04
CA LEU A 58 -7.24 3.22 -1.31
C LEU A 58 -7.98 2.88 -0.01
N ASP A 59 -9.31 2.87 -0.06
CA ASP A 59 -10.12 2.31 1.02
C ASP A 59 -10.07 0.78 1.04
N ALA A 60 -10.69 0.14 2.05
CA ALA A 60 -10.65 -1.31 2.20
C ALA A 60 -11.29 -2.09 1.03
N LEU A 61 -12.33 -1.54 0.40
CA LEU A 61 -12.98 -2.17 -0.76
C LEU A 61 -12.10 -2.01 -2.01
N GLN A 62 -11.52 -0.84 -2.21
CA GLN A 62 -10.58 -0.59 -3.32
C GLN A 62 -9.33 -1.47 -3.21
N LEU A 63 -8.81 -1.64 -1.99
CA LEU A 63 -7.70 -2.58 -1.73
C LEU A 63 -8.10 -4.02 -2.03
N ARG A 64 -9.31 -4.43 -1.63
CA ARG A 64 -9.83 -5.76 -1.96
C ARG A 64 -9.93 -5.97 -3.47
N ASP A 65 -10.46 -5.00 -4.21
CA ASP A 65 -10.57 -5.07 -5.67
C ASP A 65 -9.18 -5.17 -6.33
N TRP A 66 -8.21 -4.42 -5.83
CA TRP A 66 -6.81 -4.49 -6.26
C TRP A 66 -6.22 -5.89 -6.04
N CYS A 67 -6.44 -6.46 -4.86
CA CYS A 67 -5.99 -7.81 -4.53
C CYS A 67 -6.62 -8.85 -5.46
N LEU A 68 -7.93 -8.78 -5.68
CA LEU A 68 -8.65 -9.70 -6.57
C LEU A 68 -8.17 -9.57 -8.02
N ALA A 69 -7.90 -8.35 -8.49
CA ALA A 69 -7.30 -8.10 -9.80
C ALA A 69 -5.90 -8.73 -9.92
N CYS A 70 -5.17 -8.84 -8.81
CA CYS A 70 -3.88 -9.55 -8.73
C CYS A 70 -3.99 -11.05 -8.47
N LYS A 71 -5.20 -11.64 -8.44
CA LYS A 71 -5.45 -13.04 -8.06
C LYS A 71 -4.99 -13.37 -6.62
N THR A 72 -5.06 -12.39 -5.73
CA THR A 72 -4.85 -12.56 -4.29
C THR A 72 -6.05 -12.02 -3.52
N ASP A 73 -5.98 -12.04 -2.20
CA ASP A 73 -7.05 -11.62 -1.31
C ASP A 73 -6.53 -10.59 -0.29
N LEU A 74 -7.47 -9.88 0.34
CA LEU A 74 -7.15 -8.80 1.26
C LEU A 74 -6.43 -9.31 2.52
N VAL A 75 -6.70 -10.53 2.97
CA VAL A 75 -6.06 -11.11 4.17
C VAL A 75 -4.59 -11.40 3.89
N THR A 76 -4.29 -12.02 2.76
CA THR A 76 -2.91 -12.24 2.31
C THR A 76 -2.14 -10.92 2.18
N PHE A 77 -2.76 -9.88 1.63
CA PHE A 77 -2.14 -8.57 1.55
C PHE A 77 -1.92 -7.91 2.92
N ALA A 78 -2.89 -8.01 3.83
CA ALA A 78 -2.76 -7.50 5.19
C ALA A 78 -1.60 -8.19 5.94
N GLN A 79 -1.45 -9.51 5.77
CA GLN A 79 -0.33 -10.25 6.36
C GLN A 79 1.02 -9.75 5.84
N GLN A 80 1.14 -9.51 4.53
CA GLN A 80 2.37 -8.96 3.93
C GLN A 80 2.71 -7.57 4.48
N ILE A 81 1.70 -6.73 4.73
CA ILE A 81 1.90 -5.42 5.37
C ILE A 81 2.47 -5.60 6.78
N GLU A 82 1.84 -6.43 7.61
CA GLU A 82 2.28 -6.67 8.98
C GLU A 82 3.71 -7.26 9.03
N ASP A 83 4.02 -8.20 8.13
CA ASP A 83 5.35 -8.80 8.03
C ASP A 83 6.41 -7.76 7.63
N ALA A 84 6.09 -6.89 6.65
CA ALA A 84 6.99 -5.84 6.19
C ALA A 84 7.22 -4.75 7.25
N LEU A 85 6.18 -4.37 7.99
CA LEU A 85 6.26 -3.37 9.07
C LEU A 85 6.95 -3.93 10.33
N SER A 86 6.72 -5.19 10.65
CA SER A 86 7.41 -5.90 11.75
C SER A 86 8.91 -6.02 11.47
N SER A 87 9.28 -6.33 10.23
CA SER A 87 10.68 -6.40 9.79
C SER A 87 11.39 -5.04 9.81
N HIS A 88 10.66 -3.94 9.55
CA HIS A 88 11.20 -2.59 9.61
C HIS A 88 11.41 -2.05 11.04
N THR A 89 10.73 -2.63 12.04
CA THR A 89 10.89 -2.24 13.45
C THR A 89 12.17 -2.81 14.07
N GLY A 90 12.65 -3.98 13.61
CA GLY A 90 13.87 -4.62 14.11
C GLY A 90 15.19 -3.99 13.64
N ASN A 91 15.21 -3.30 12.49
CA ASN A 91 16.46 -2.88 11.85
C ASN A 91 17.00 -1.51 12.30
N ARG A 92 16.27 -0.75 13.12
CA ARG A 92 16.74 0.53 13.70
C ARG A 92 17.67 0.37 14.92
N LYS A 93 17.86 -0.85 15.43
CA LYS A 93 18.65 -1.11 16.65
C LYS A 93 20.09 -1.63 16.42
N ARG A 94 20.57 -1.67 15.17
CA ARG A 94 21.91 -2.17 14.81
C ARG A 94 22.77 -1.15 14.03
N ARG A 95 22.81 0.09 14.51
CA ARG A 95 23.84 1.07 14.09
C ARG A 95 24.41 1.76 15.31
#